data_AF-A0A849R9Y2-F1
#
_entry.id   AF-A0A849R9Y2-F1
#
_cell.length_a   1.000
_cell.length_b   1.000
_cell.length_c   1.000
_cell.angle_alpha   90.00
_cell.angle_beta   90.00
_cell.angle_gamma   90.00
#
_symmetry.space_group_name_H-M   'P 1'
#
loop_
_entity.id
_entity.type
_entity.pdbx_description
1 polymer ?
#
loop_
_entity_poly.entity_id
_entity_poly.type
_entity_poly.pdbx_seq_one_letter_code
_entity_poly.pdbx_strand_id
1 'polypeptide(L)'
;MKHLKNFTAIGLILSSMQLQAAPWFVCGNLSQMTVANNATIPGRPINQYEYGIAYNSIEPVPVLASNWNVGYRIYNKVPYMTFSDNPAVSMYQGGFVFYSGTNSSDDTCGVGGWRHKYWWTDSAGVVRTTSSNGCYGVSQPVYCKLR
;
A
#
# COMPACT_ATOMS: atom_id res chain seq x y z
N MET A 1 -24.84 -40.90 57.87
CA MET A 1 -24.54 -39.48 57.60
C MET A 1 -23.58 -39.40 56.43
N LYS A 2 -24.05 -39.05 55.23
CA LYS A 2 -23.20 -38.78 54.04
C LYS A 2 -23.49 -37.34 53.60
N HIS A 3 -22.53 -36.45 53.77
CA HIS A 3 -22.59 -35.07 53.28
C HIS A 3 -22.16 -35.03 51.81
N LEU A 4 -23.10 -34.75 50.90
CA LEU A 4 -22.77 -34.30 49.54
C LEU A 4 -22.41 -32.82 49.58
N LYS A 5 -21.21 -32.46 49.11
CA LYS A 5 -20.78 -31.08 48.91
C LYS A 5 -21.10 -30.68 47.46
N ASN A 6 -21.99 -29.71 47.29
CA ASN A 6 -22.24 -29.08 45.99
C ASN A 6 -21.09 -28.13 45.67
N PHE A 7 -20.32 -28.47 44.63
CA PHE A 7 -19.36 -27.55 44.01
C PHE A 7 -20.03 -26.88 42.82
N THR A 8 -20.38 -25.61 42.99
CA THR A 8 -20.84 -24.75 41.89
C THR A 8 -19.63 -24.32 41.08
N ALA A 9 -19.43 -24.90 39.90
CA ALA A 9 -18.42 -24.44 38.96
C ALA A 9 -18.91 -23.14 38.30
N ILE A 10 -18.29 -22.01 38.65
CA ILE A 10 -18.46 -20.75 37.92
C ILE A 10 -17.63 -20.86 36.64
N GLY A 11 -18.29 -21.17 35.53
CA GLY A 11 -17.67 -21.16 34.20
C GLY A 11 -17.38 -19.73 33.77
N LEU A 12 -16.10 -19.36 33.74
CA LEU A 12 -15.65 -18.09 33.18
C LEU A 12 -15.70 -18.20 31.64
N ILE A 13 -16.68 -17.54 31.01
CA ILE A 13 -16.71 -17.43 29.54
C ILE A 13 -15.72 -16.34 29.13
N LEU A 14 -14.50 -16.75 28.76
CA LEU A 14 -13.56 -15.89 28.06
C LEU A 14 -14.03 -15.74 26.61
N SER A 15 -14.79 -14.68 26.35
CA SER A 15 -15.13 -14.25 24.99
C SER A 15 -13.84 -13.85 24.27
N SER A 16 -13.37 -14.68 23.34
CA SER A 16 -12.29 -14.32 22.43
C SER A 16 -12.75 -13.17 21.53
N MET A 17 -12.34 -11.95 21.84
CA MET A 17 -12.48 -10.83 20.91
C MET A 17 -11.66 -11.17 19.67
N GLN A 18 -12.33 -11.49 18.57
CA GLN A 18 -11.68 -11.61 17.27
C GLN A 18 -11.15 -10.23 16.90
N LEU A 19 -9.83 -10.07 16.92
CA LEU A 19 -9.18 -8.86 16.43
C LEU A 19 -9.36 -8.84 14.91
N GLN A 20 -10.40 -8.16 14.43
CA GLN A 20 -10.64 -8.01 13.01
C GLN A 20 -9.74 -6.90 12.47
N ALA A 21 -9.01 -7.19 11.39
CA ALA A 21 -8.15 -6.18 10.76
C ALA A 21 -8.98 -4.96 10.37
N ALA A 22 -8.47 -3.75 10.64
CA ALA A 22 -9.16 -2.53 10.29
C ALA A 22 -9.44 -2.48 8.77
N PRO A 23 -10.68 -2.19 8.35
CA PRO A 23 -11.01 -2.15 6.93
C PRO A 23 -10.35 -0.96 6.24
N TRP A 24 -10.06 -1.13 4.96
CA TRP A 24 -9.62 -0.04 4.10
C TRP A 24 -10.77 0.93 3.82
N PHE A 25 -10.48 2.23 3.82
CA PHE A 25 -11.41 3.26 3.36
C PHE A 25 -10.65 4.30 2.53
N VAL A 26 -11.33 4.94 1.57
CA VAL A 26 -10.73 6.04 0.78
C VAL A 26 -10.52 7.22 1.72
N CYS A 27 -9.27 7.67 1.84
CA CYS A 27 -8.90 8.78 2.72
C CYS A 27 -8.37 10.00 1.97
N GLY A 28 -8.11 9.87 0.67
CA GLY A 28 -7.63 10.96 -0.16
C GLY A 28 -7.25 10.48 -1.56
N ASN A 29 -6.38 11.24 -2.22
CA ASN A 29 -5.81 10.87 -3.52
C ASN A 29 -4.32 11.26 -3.58
N LEU A 30 -3.60 10.75 -4.59
CA LEU A 30 -2.16 10.97 -4.71
C LEU A 30 -1.79 12.46 -4.78
N SER A 31 -2.62 13.34 -5.35
CA SER A 31 -2.28 14.77 -5.43
C SER A 31 -2.17 15.47 -4.07
N GLN A 32 -2.76 14.86 -3.04
CA GLN A 32 -2.67 15.34 -1.66
C GLN A 32 -1.43 14.83 -0.96
N MET A 33 -0.76 13.80 -1.47
CA MET A 33 0.54 13.35 -0.98
C MET A 33 1.60 14.19 -1.69
N THR A 34 2.31 15.04 -0.97
CA THR A 34 3.27 15.99 -1.54
C THR A 34 4.58 15.95 -0.78
N VAL A 35 5.63 16.54 -1.36
CA VAL A 35 6.90 16.75 -0.65
C VAL A 35 6.68 17.52 0.65
N ALA A 36 5.81 18.53 0.63
CA ALA A 36 5.55 19.43 1.75
C ALA A 36 4.89 18.74 2.96
N ASN A 37 4.23 17.60 2.76
CA ASN A 37 3.60 16.84 3.85
C ASN A 37 4.22 15.44 4.03
N ASN A 38 5.48 15.26 3.65
CA ASN A 38 6.20 13.99 3.78
C ASN A 38 5.48 12.81 3.13
N ALA A 39 4.84 13.05 1.97
CA ALA A 39 4.01 12.07 1.26
C ALA A 39 2.97 11.40 2.17
N THR A 40 2.28 12.21 2.99
CA THR A 40 1.17 11.77 3.84
C THR A 40 -0.14 12.41 3.39
N ILE A 41 -1.27 11.78 3.72
CA ILE A 41 -2.57 12.42 3.58
C ILE A 41 -2.80 13.34 4.80
N PRO A 42 -3.19 14.61 4.62
CA PRO A 42 -3.46 15.52 5.73
C PRO A 42 -4.43 14.91 6.76
N GLY A 43 -4.05 14.95 8.04
CA GLY A 43 -4.84 14.37 9.13
C GLY A 43 -4.81 12.84 9.21
N ARG A 44 -3.93 12.15 8.46
CA ARG A 44 -3.77 10.70 8.47
C ARG A 44 -2.30 10.31 8.54
N PRO A 45 -1.57 10.62 9.63
CA PRO A 45 -0.13 10.41 9.69
C PRO A 45 0.26 8.92 9.66
N ILE A 46 1.43 8.62 9.10
CA ILE A 46 1.93 7.25 8.87
C ILE A 46 2.18 6.44 10.16
N ASN A 47 2.22 7.08 11.33
CA ASN A 47 2.35 6.40 12.62
C ASN A 47 1.00 5.85 13.13
N GLN A 48 -0.13 6.33 12.59
CA GLN A 48 -1.48 5.89 12.96
C GLN A 48 -2.17 5.10 11.84
N TYR A 49 -1.77 5.36 10.59
CA TYR A 49 -2.40 4.77 9.42
C TYR A 49 -1.41 3.97 8.56
N GLU A 50 -1.88 2.88 7.99
CA GLU A 50 -1.26 2.24 6.83
C GLU A 50 -1.95 2.76 5.57
N TYR A 51 -1.18 3.00 4.51
CA TYR A 51 -1.71 3.44 3.23
C TYR A 51 -1.79 2.28 2.24
N GLY A 52 -2.75 2.37 1.33
CA GLY A 52 -2.95 1.43 0.26
C GLY A 52 -3.33 2.14 -1.04
N ILE A 53 -3.00 1.51 -2.16
CA ILE A 53 -3.40 1.95 -3.49
C ILE A 53 -4.01 0.77 -4.22
N ALA A 54 -5.19 0.97 -4.79
CA ALA A 54 -5.78 0.06 -5.76
C ALA A 54 -5.33 0.51 -7.16
N TYR A 55 -4.36 -0.21 -7.73
CA TYR A 55 -3.87 0.01 -9.09
C TYR A 55 -3.79 -1.34 -9.81
N ASN A 56 -4.67 -1.55 -10.78
CA ASN A 56 -4.93 -2.85 -11.42
C ASN A 56 -5.21 -3.98 -10.42
N SER A 57 -5.86 -3.63 -9.30
CA SER A 57 -6.27 -4.55 -8.25
C SER A 57 -7.67 -4.16 -7.79
N ILE A 58 -8.47 -5.16 -7.41
CA ILE A 58 -9.80 -4.97 -6.83
C ILE A 58 -9.67 -4.46 -5.37
N GLU A 59 -8.62 -4.89 -4.67
CA GLU A 59 -8.35 -4.49 -3.29
C GLU A 59 -7.15 -3.54 -3.18
N PRO A 60 -7.16 -2.61 -2.20
CA PRO A 60 -5.99 -1.77 -1.94
C PRO A 60 -4.77 -2.60 -1.54
N VAL A 61 -3.69 -2.44 -2.29
CA VAL A 61 -2.40 -3.05 -1.97
C VAL A 61 -1.67 -2.13 -0.98
N PRO A 62 -1.14 -2.63 0.15
CA PRO A 62 -0.35 -1.82 1.07
C PRO A 62 0.85 -1.16 0.37
N VAL A 63 1.08 0.12 0.65
CA VAL A 63 2.18 0.89 0.06
C VAL A 63 3.07 1.51 1.11
N LEU A 64 4.31 1.79 0.71
CA LEU A 64 5.26 2.58 1.48
C LEU A 64 5.53 3.89 0.74
N ALA A 65 5.47 4.99 1.49
CA ALA A 65 5.96 6.28 1.04
C ALA A 65 7.38 6.50 1.59
N SER A 66 8.34 6.84 0.74
CA SER A 66 9.71 7.11 1.15
C SER A 66 10.34 8.21 0.30
N ASN A 67 11.37 8.87 0.83
CA ASN A 67 12.21 9.76 0.04
C ASN A 67 12.83 9.00 -1.14
N TRP A 68 12.95 9.69 -2.28
CA TRP A 68 13.68 9.23 -3.46
C TRP A 68 14.40 10.40 -4.12
N ASN A 69 15.73 10.43 -3.97
CA ASN A 69 16.55 11.59 -4.34
C ASN A 69 16.03 12.85 -3.63
N VAL A 70 15.63 13.89 -4.38
CA VAL A 70 15.05 15.14 -3.86
C VAL A 70 13.52 15.11 -3.73
N GLY A 71 12.89 14.02 -4.16
CA GLY A 71 11.44 13.84 -4.16
C GLY A 71 10.98 12.67 -3.31
N TYR A 72 9.80 12.15 -3.65
CA TYR A 72 9.21 11.00 -2.96
C TYR A 72 8.81 9.91 -3.93
N ARG A 73 8.70 8.71 -3.38
CA ARG A 73 8.11 7.56 -4.06
C ARG A 73 7.09 6.88 -3.17
N ILE A 74 6.07 6.33 -3.81
CA ILE A 74 5.07 5.44 -3.22
C ILE A 74 5.08 4.16 -4.02
N TYR A 75 5.31 3.03 -3.36
CA TYR A 75 5.44 1.72 -4.02
C TYR A 75 4.76 0.63 -3.20
N ASN A 76 4.32 -0.42 -3.87
CA ASN A 76 3.70 -1.58 -3.22
C ASN A 76 4.71 -2.27 -2.27
N LYS A 77 4.25 -2.56 -1.06
CA LYS A 77 5.06 -3.25 -0.04
C LYS A 77 5.29 -4.72 -0.37
N VAL A 78 4.32 -5.34 -1.03
CA VAL A 78 4.35 -6.75 -1.43
C VAL A 78 4.35 -6.83 -2.95
N PRO A 79 5.39 -7.42 -3.57
CA PRO A 79 5.42 -7.63 -5.00
C PRO A 79 4.25 -8.48 -5.49
N TYR A 80 3.76 -8.19 -6.69
CA TYR A 80 2.75 -8.99 -7.38
C TYR A 80 3.18 -9.23 -8.82
N MET A 81 2.44 -10.10 -9.51
CA MET A 81 2.70 -10.42 -10.91
C MET A 81 2.34 -9.22 -11.78
N THR A 82 3.35 -8.60 -12.39
CA THR A 82 3.13 -7.57 -13.41
C THR A 82 2.80 -8.24 -14.75
N PHE A 83 1.75 -7.80 -15.45
CA PHE A 83 1.31 -8.35 -16.76
C PHE A 83 0.82 -9.81 -16.71
N SER A 84 -0.04 -10.16 -15.75
CA SER A 84 -0.42 -11.54 -15.41
C SER A 84 -1.52 -12.20 -16.26
N ASP A 85 -2.02 -11.57 -17.32
CA ASP A 85 -3.11 -12.16 -18.14
C ASP A 85 -2.66 -13.45 -18.86
N ASN A 86 -1.36 -13.68 -19.00
CA ASN A 86 -0.79 -14.95 -19.48
C ASN A 86 0.63 -15.17 -18.90
N PRO A 87 0.78 -15.87 -17.76
CA PRO A 87 2.06 -16.03 -17.10
C PRO A 87 3.02 -16.94 -17.87
N ALA A 88 4.02 -16.37 -18.55
CA ALA A 88 5.11 -17.14 -19.16
C ALA A 88 6.05 -17.74 -18.09
N VAL A 89 6.81 -18.78 -18.44
CA VAL A 89 7.73 -19.53 -17.55
C VAL A 89 8.82 -18.62 -16.91
N SER A 90 9.00 -17.40 -17.41
CA SER A 90 9.89 -16.36 -16.89
C SER A 90 9.14 -15.20 -16.21
N MET A 91 8.11 -15.50 -15.43
CA MET A 91 7.32 -14.47 -14.73
C MET A 91 8.19 -13.56 -13.88
N TYR A 92 7.92 -12.27 -13.99
CA TYR A 92 8.60 -11.24 -13.23
C TYR A 92 7.78 -10.81 -12.02
N GLN A 93 8.37 -10.87 -10.82
CA GLN A 93 7.76 -10.30 -9.63
C GLN A 93 8.14 -8.82 -9.51
N GLY A 94 7.16 -7.99 -9.20
CA GLY A 94 7.34 -6.56 -9.22
C GLY A 94 6.15 -5.78 -8.67
N GLY A 95 5.87 -4.64 -9.26
CA GLY A 95 4.67 -3.89 -8.96
C GLY A 95 4.72 -2.48 -9.51
N PHE A 96 4.04 -1.57 -8.84
CA PHE A 96 3.99 -0.16 -9.22
C PHE A 96 4.89 0.69 -8.34
N VAL A 97 5.38 1.78 -8.92
CA VAL A 97 5.93 2.91 -8.20
C VAL A 97 5.33 4.18 -8.77
N PHE A 98 4.86 5.05 -7.88
CA PHE A 98 4.54 6.43 -8.16
C PHE A 98 5.66 7.29 -7.60
N TYR A 99 6.12 8.30 -8.33
CA TYR A 99 7.12 9.24 -7.83
C TYR A 99 6.82 10.67 -8.28
N SER A 100 7.28 11.64 -7.49
CA SER A 100 7.04 13.06 -7.75
C SER A 100 8.16 13.91 -7.12
N GLY A 101 8.47 15.03 -7.77
CA GLY A 101 9.48 15.98 -7.31
C GLY A 101 10.89 15.42 -7.32
N THR A 102 11.18 14.45 -8.19
CA THR A 102 12.50 13.81 -8.36
C THR A 102 13.31 14.47 -9.47
N ASN A 103 14.61 14.17 -9.54
CA ASN A 103 15.48 14.58 -10.66
C ASN A 103 15.40 13.63 -11.88
N SER A 104 14.40 12.73 -11.92
CA SER A 104 14.24 11.80 -13.04
C SER A 104 13.85 12.59 -14.30
N SER A 105 14.48 12.29 -15.44
CA SER A 105 14.21 13.01 -16.70
C SER A 105 12.75 12.89 -17.18
N ASP A 106 12.00 11.93 -16.65
CA ASP A 106 10.60 11.67 -16.97
C ASP A 106 9.63 12.06 -15.85
N ASP A 107 10.11 12.70 -14.78
CA ASP A 107 9.26 13.30 -13.75
C ASP A 107 8.71 14.64 -14.25
N THR A 108 7.84 14.55 -15.26
CA THR A 108 7.25 15.69 -15.95
C THR A 108 5.79 15.91 -15.57
N CYS A 109 5.32 15.23 -14.52
CA CYS A 109 3.99 15.43 -13.98
C CYS A 109 4.00 16.75 -13.21
N GLY A 110 3.16 17.71 -13.62
CA GLY A 110 3.08 19.03 -12.98
C GLY A 110 2.78 18.97 -11.48
N VAL A 111 2.60 20.12 -10.84
CA VAL A 111 2.36 20.21 -9.38
C VAL A 111 1.21 19.30 -8.93
N GLY A 112 1.45 18.48 -7.90
CA GLY A 112 0.49 17.48 -7.41
C GLY A 112 0.37 16.22 -8.28
N GLY A 113 1.16 16.15 -9.36
CA GLY A 113 1.26 15.02 -10.25
C GLY A 113 2.32 14.01 -9.80
N TRP A 114 2.00 12.74 -9.98
CA TRP A 114 2.85 11.60 -9.67
C TRP A 114 3.07 10.77 -10.93
N ARG A 115 4.33 10.61 -11.34
CA ARG A 115 4.71 9.74 -12.45
C ARG A 115 4.61 8.29 -12.01
N HIS A 116 3.90 7.47 -12.79
CA HIS A 116 3.81 6.02 -12.54
C HIS A 116 4.85 5.26 -13.35
N LYS A 117 5.41 4.17 -12.78
CA LYS A 117 6.14 3.12 -13.50
C LYS A 117 5.84 1.75 -12.91
N TYR A 118 5.92 0.72 -13.74
CA TYR A 118 6.14 -0.63 -13.22
C TYR A 118 7.62 -0.89 -13.00
N TRP A 119 7.88 -1.70 -11.99
CA TRP A 119 9.19 -2.32 -11.77
C TRP A 119 9.00 -3.82 -11.64
N TRP A 120 10.03 -4.60 -11.98
CA TRP A 120 10.06 -6.04 -11.72
C TRP A 120 11.50 -6.54 -11.68
N THR A 121 11.72 -7.75 -11.19
CA THR A 121 13.01 -8.46 -11.26
C THR A 121 12.98 -9.47 -12.40
N ASP A 122 13.99 -9.44 -13.27
CA ASP A 122 14.14 -10.44 -14.33
C ASP A 122 14.69 -11.77 -13.83
N SER A 123 14.77 -12.78 -14.70
CA SER A 123 15.30 -14.11 -14.34
C SER A 123 16.78 -14.10 -13.92
N ALA A 124 17.50 -13.02 -14.22
CA ALA A 124 18.87 -12.79 -13.75
C ALA A 124 18.91 -11.99 -12.43
N GLY A 125 17.76 -11.69 -11.83
CA GLY A 125 17.63 -10.90 -10.60
C GLY A 125 17.85 -9.40 -10.82
N VAL A 126 17.87 -8.92 -12.07
CA VAL A 126 18.07 -7.51 -12.38
C VAL A 126 16.74 -6.77 -12.27
N VAL A 127 16.74 -5.65 -11.53
CA VAL A 127 15.57 -4.77 -11.48
C VAL A 127 15.40 -4.07 -12.83
N ARG A 128 14.25 -4.27 -13.44
CA ARG A 128 13.81 -3.62 -14.67
C ARG A 128 12.67 -2.67 -14.36
N THR A 129 12.58 -1.62 -15.16
CA THR A 129 11.46 -0.68 -15.14
C THR A 129 10.95 -0.51 -16.57
N THR A 130 9.64 -0.60 -16.79
CA THR A 130 9.02 -0.37 -18.13
C THR A 130 8.53 1.07 -18.27
N SER A 131 7.94 1.35 -19.45
CA SER A 131 7.22 2.57 -19.77
C SER A 131 6.19 2.93 -18.69
N SER A 132 6.16 4.22 -18.40
CA SER A 132 5.14 4.84 -17.57
C SER A 132 3.76 4.70 -18.20
N ASN A 133 2.74 4.48 -17.36
CA ASN A 133 1.34 4.58 -17.78
C ASN A 133 0.78 6.01 -17.63
N GLY A 134 1.64 7.00 -17.35
CA GLY A 134 1.26 8.40 -17.31
C GLY A 134 1.47 9.08 -15.97
N CYS A 135 0.77 10.19 -15.80
CA CYS A 135 0.73 10.99 -14.58
C CYS A 135 -0.58 10.73 -13.85
N TYR A 136 -0.47 10.57 -12.53
CA TYR A 136 -1.56 10.36 -11.61
C TYR A 136 -1.58 11.49 -10.58
N GLY A 137 -2.65 11.57 -9.80
CA GLY A 137 -2.83 12.64 -8.82
C GLY A 137 -4.24 12.55 -8.27
N VAL A 138 -5.12 13.43 -8.73
CA VAL A 138 -6.53 13.46 -8.31
C VAL A 138 -7.27 12.16 -8.65
N SER A 139 -6.93 11.54 -9.79
CA SER A 139 -7.59 10.33 -10.31
C SER A 139 -7.16 9.03 -9.62
N GLN A 140 -6.12 9.05 -8.78
CA GLN A 140 -5.64 7.85 -8.10
C GLN A 140 -6.01 7.93 -6.61
N PRO A 141 -7.03 7.18 -6.15
CA PRO A 141 -7.41 7.15 -4.75
C PRO A 141 -6.29 6.57 -3.88
N VAL A 142 -6.18 7.14 -2.68
CA VAL A 142 -5.36 6.62 -1.60
C VAL A 142 -6.30 6.09 -0.53
N TYR A 143 -6.07 4.84 -0.14
CA TYR A 143 -6.79 4.17 0.91
C TYR A 143 -5.99 4.22 2.20
N CYS A 144 -6.69 4.33 3.31
CA CYS A 144 -6.11 4.24 4.64
C CYS A 144 -6.78 3.11 5.41
N LYS A 145 -6.04 2.51 6.33
CA LYS A 145 -6.60 1.74 7.44
C LYS A 145 -5.82 2.06 8.71
N LEU A 146 -6.47 1.91 9.86
CA LEU A 146 -5.80 2.06 11.15
C LEU A 146 -4.76 0.94 11.34
N ARG A 147 -3.64 1.29 11.95
CA ARG A 147 -2.59 0.34 12.36
C ARG A 147 -2.95 -0.38 13.65
#